data_AF-A0A7W2I6V7-F1
#
_entry.id   AF-A0A7W2I6V7-F1
#
_cell.length_a   1.000
_cell.length_b   1.000
_cell.length_c   1.000
_cell.angle_alpha   90.00
_cell.angle_beta   90.00
_cell.angle_gamma   90.00
#
_symmetry.space_group_name_H-M   'P 1'
#
loop_
_entity.id
_entity.type
_entity.pdbx_description
1 polymer ?
#
loop_
_entity_poly.entity_id
_entity_poly.type
_entity_poly.pdbx_seq_one_letter_code
_entity_poly.pdbx_strand_id
1 'polypeptide(L)'
;MKLSKEQKQELTDKLSMPWGSVELLCDGRRVSLQVRRFKQMTYRVMTYVDGVFKGAWCMAEPAVPEHKFMRKLVRPNLSPAKRKEAEKRLGKRYVAKDPYFSGSVTVYLPDWSSGKTAINHLCKVCESVEVAPTDELGSSALDIDSPQQKQVLNALELD
;
A
#
# COMPACT_ATOMS: atom_id res chain seq x y z
N MET A 1 -13.61 7.53 -15.50
CA MET A 1 -12.48 8.34 -16.02
C MET A 1 -11.17 7.63 -15.68
N LYS A 2 -10.16 7.60 -16.54
CA LYS A 2 -8.88 6.92 -16.22
C LYS A 2 -7.71 7.83 -16.56
N LEU A 3 -6.63 7.69 -15.79
CA LEU A 3 -5.39 8.43 -15.98
C LEU A 3 -4.85 8.29 -17.41
N SER A 4 -4.39 9.40 -17.99
CA SER A 4 -3.68 9.43 -19.27
C SER A 4 -2.33 8.71 -19.19
N LYS A 5 -1.68 8.49 -20.33
CA LYS A 5 -0.36 7.87 -20.37
C LYS A 5 0.69 8.77 -19.69
N GLU A 6 0.61 10.07 -19.93
CA GLU A 6 1.49 11.09 -19.38
C GLU A 6 1.32 11.18 -17.86
N GLN A 7 0.08 11.22 -17.37
CA GLN A 7 -0.21 11.22 -15.93
C GLN A 7 0.34 9.97 -15.24
N LYS A 8 0.14 8.79 -15.83
CA LYS A 8 0.69 7.53 -15.27
C LYS A 8 2.20 7.56 -15.20
N GLN A 9 2.86 8.13 -16.21
CA GLN A 9 4.30 8.25 -16.24
C GLN A 9 4.80 9.17 -15.12
N GLU A 10 4.24 10.38 -15.01
CA GLU A 10 4.59 11.35 -13.98
C GLU A 10 4.42 10.78 -12.56
N LEU A 11 3.29 10.13 -12.29
CA LEU A 11 3.02 9.50 -10.99
C LEU A 11 3.97 8.33 -10.72
N THR A 12 4.34 7.57 -11.74
CA THR A 12 5.31 6.47 -11.62
C THR A 12 6.70 7.03 -11.29
N ASP A 13 7.10 8.13 -11.92
CA ASP A 13 8.39 8.77 -11.69
C ASP A 13 8.47 9.34 -10.28
N LYS A 14 7.40 9.99 -9.78
CA LYS A 14 7.27 10.38 -8.37
C LYS A 14 7.43 9.20 -7.41
N LEU A 15 6.83 8.05 -7.71
CA LEU A 15 6.93 6.82 -6.90
C LEU A 15 8.22 6.02 -7.11
N SER A 16 9.11 6.45 -7.99
CA SER A 16 10.45 5.85 -8.16
C SER A 16 11.46 6.43 -7.18
N MET A 17 11.21 7.66 -6.71
CA MET A 17 12.06 8.35 -5.76
C MET A 17 11.85 7.81 -4.33
N PRO A 18 12.91 7.70 -3.52
CA PRO A 18 12.77 7.43 -2.10
C PRO A 18 11.79 8.41 -1.43
N TRP A 19 10.91 7.88 -0.57
CA TRP A 19 9.84 8.65 0.10
C TRP A 19 8.85 9.36 -0.84
N GLY A 20 8.88 9.04 -2.14
CA GLY A 20 7.88 9.50 -3.10
C GLY A 20 6.46 9.17 -2.66
N SER A 21 5.54 10.09 -2.89
CA SER A 21 4.15 10.00 -2.48
C SER A 21 3.26 10.52 -3.59
N VAL A 22 2.13 9.86 -3.83
CA VAL A 22 1.06 10.36 -4.69
C VAL A 22 -0.30 10.06 -4.06
N GLU A 23 -1.26 10.94 -4.32
CA GLU A 23 -2.63 10.78 -3.89
C GLU A 23 -3.56 10.70 -5.09
N LEU A 24 -4.47 9.73 -5.05
CA LEU A 24 -5.42 9.46 -6.12
C LEU A 24 -6.84 9.43 -5.53
N LEU A 25 -7.81 9.91 -6.30
CA LEU A 25 -9.23 9.63 -6.06
C LEU A 25 -9.62 8.42 -6.90
N CYS A 26 -9.96 7.32 -6.24
CA CYS A 26 -10.33 6.05 -6.86
C CYS A 26 -11.75 5.68 -6.44
N ASP A 27 -12.70 5.70 -7.38
CA ASP A 27 -14.13 5.45 -7.12
C ASP A 27 -14.68 6.26 -5.93
N GLY A 28 -14.26 7.52 -5.81
CA GLY A 28 -14.67 8.43 -4.73
C GLY A 28 -13.94 8.24 -3.40
N ARG A 29 -12.97 7.33 -3.30
CA ARG A 29 -12.11 7.16 -2.10
C ARG A 29 -10.71 7.70 -2.30
N ARG A 30 -10.11 8.25 -1.24
CA ARG A 30 -8.74 8.78 -1.29
C ARG A 30 -7.76 7.62 -1.11
N VAL A 31 -6.96 7.35 -2.13
CA VAL A 31 -5.96 6.29 -2.12
C VAL A 31 -4.58 6.90 -2.23
N SER A 32 -3.80 6.82 -1.15
CA SER A 32 -2.43 7.33 -1.11
C SER A 32 -1.45 6.17 -1.37
N LEU A 33 -0.51 6.40 -2.30
CA LEU A 33 0.59 5.50 -2.59
C LEU A 33 1.88 6.14 -2.08
N GLN A 34 2.58 5.48 -1.18
CA GLN A 34 3.77 6.04 -0.54
C GLN A 34 4.94 5.06 -0.60
N VAL A 35 6.09 5.53 -1.04
CA VAL A 35 7.34 4.77 -1.03
C VAL A 35 7.83 4.68 0.41
N ARG A 36 7.88 3.46 0.94
CA ARG A 36 8.37 3.17 2.29
C ARG A 36 9.53 2.19 2.23
N ARG A 37 10.45 2.33 3.18
CA ARG A 37 11.49 1.33 3.40
C ARG A 37 10.83 0.05 3.90
N PHE A 38 11.18 -1.09 3.31
CA PHE A 38 10.61 -2.38 3.67
C PHE A 38 11.61 -3.21 4.48
N LYS A 39 12.52 -3.93 3.82
CA LYS A 39 13.58 -4.72 4.47
C LYS A 39 14.94 -4.30 3.94
N GLN A 40 15.94 -4.21 4.83
CA GLN A 40 17.30 -3.80 4.46
C GLN A 40 17.29 -2.46 3.69
N MET A 41 17.86 -2.41 2.49
CA MET A 41 17.89 -1.23 1.60
C MET A 41 16.83 -1.31 0.49
N THR A 42 15.77 -2.09 0.67
CA THR A 42 14.68 -2.19 -0.32
C THR A 42 13.52 -1.25 0.01
N TYR A 43 12.99 -0.61 -1.02
CA TYR A 43 11.82 0.24 -0.95
C TYR A 43 10.63 -0.42 -1.63
N ARG A 44 9.43 -0.20 -1.10
CA ARG A 44 8.16 -0.67 -1.66
C ARG A 44 7.14 0.44 -1.63
N VAL A 45 6.18 0.40 -2.54
CA VAL A 45 5.06 1.34 -2.54
C VAL A 45 3.94 0.77 -1.69
N MET A 46 3.50 1.51 -0.67
CA MET A 46 2.47 1.13 0.27
C MET A 46 1.17 1.87 -0.05
N THR A 47 0.05 1.14 -0.08
CA THR A 47 -1.30 1.68 -0.27
C THR A 47 -1.95 2.00 1.07
N TYR A 48 -2.49 3.22 1.17
CA TYR A 48 -3.35 3.68 2.26
C TYR A 48 -4.70 4.07 1.66
N VAL A 49 -5.79 3.72 2.33
CA VAL A 49 -7.15 4.06 1.91
C VAL A 49 -7.74 4.98 2.95
N ASP A 50 -8.15 6.18 2.52
CA ASP A 50 -8.56 7.31 3.35
C ASP A 50 -7.53 7.61 4.47
N GLY A 51 -6.26 7.65 4.08
CA GLY A 51 -5.14 7.97 4.96
C GLY A 51 -4.70 6.85 5.90
N VAL A 52 -5.41 5.72 5.93
CA VAL A 52 -5.11 4.62 6.88
C VAL A 52 -4.86 3.30 6.18
N PHE A 53 -4.09 2.45 6.86
CA PHE A 53 -4.00 1.02 6.56
C PHE A 53 -4.30 0.24 7.83
N LYS A 54 -5.26 -0.70 7.75
CA LYS A 54 -5.60 -1.60 8.86
C LYS A 54 -5.08 -2.99 8.55
N GLY A 55 -4.27 -3.56 9.45
CA GLY A 55 -3.73 -4.92 9.28
C GLY A 55 -4.81 -6.01 9.12
N ALA A 56 -6.01 -5.78 9.65
CA ALA A 56 -7.16 -6.66 9.47
C ALA A 56 -7.55 -6.84 7.99
N TRP A 57 -7.29 -5.85 7.14
CA TRP A 57 -7.53 -5.90 5.70
C TRP A 57 -6.60 -6.88 4.96
N CYS A 58 -5.59 -7.45 5.63
CA CYS A 58 -4.72 -8.44 5.01
C CYS A 58 -5.39 -9.80 4.84
N MET A 59 -6.39 -10.10 5.65
CA MET A 59 -7.05 -11.41 5.67
C MET A 59 -8.18 -11.41 4.65
N ALA A 60 -8.32 -12.51 3.89
CA ALA A 60 -9.40 -12.60 2.91
C ALA A 60 -10.81 -12.56 3.55
N GLU A 61 -10.92 -12.97 4.81
CA GLU A 61 -12.17 -13.00 5.57
C GLU A 61 -12.03 -12.18 6.86
N PRO A 62 -13.03 -11.32 7.20
CA PRO A 62 -14.20 -11.00 6.38
C PRO A 62 -13.83 -10.18 5.14
N ALA A 63 -14.60 -10.32 4.06
CA ALA A 63 -14.44 -9.47 2.89
C ALA A 63 -14.71 -8.00 3.23
N VAL A 64 -13.73 -7.13 3.00
CA VAL A 64 -13.86 -5.67 3.18
C VAL A 64 -13.72 -4.93 1.84
N PRO A 65 -14.34 -3.75 1.68
CA PRO A 65 -14.24 -2.96 0.45
C PRO A 65 -12.78 -2.62 0.06
N GLU A 66 -11.90 -2.45 1.03
CA GLU A 66 -10.50 -2.05 0.82
C GLU A 66 -9.67 -3.10 0.08
N HIS A 67 -10.09 -4.37 0.08
CA HIS A 67 -9.46 -5.44 -0.69
C HIS A 67 -9.32 -5.08 -2.18
N LYS A 68 -10.23 -4.25 -2.71
CA LYS A 68 -10.19 -3.76 -4.09
C LYS A 68 -8.89 -3.02 -4.42
N PHE A 69 -8.41 -2.18 -3.50
CA PHE A 69 -7.24 -1.33 -3.72
C PHE A 69 -5.91 -2.04 -3.43
N MET A 70 -5.97 -3.26 -2.89
CA MET A 70 -4.80 -4.02 -2.44
C MET A 70 -4.35 -5.08 -3.44
N ARG A 71 -3.11 -5.53 -3.26
CA ARG A 71 -2.53 -6.62 -4.04
C ARG A 71 -3.02 -7.98 -3.51
N LYS A 72 -3.97 -8.58 -4.23
CA LYS A 72 -4.40 -9.96 -3.97
C LYS A 72 -3.24 -10.93 -4.23
N LEU A 73 -3.02 -11.84 -3.30
CA LEU A 73 -1.96 -12.84 -3.36
C LEU A 73 -2.49 -14.17 -2.81
N VAL A 74 -2.37 -15.23 -3.61
CA VAL A 74 -2.70 -16.59 -3.20
C VAL A 74 -1.40 -17.33 -2.92
N ARG A 75 -1.25 -17.87 -1.71
CA ARG A 75 -0.05 -18.60 -1.27
C ARG A 75 -0.46 -20.00 -0.82
N PRO A 76 0.27 -21.05 -1.19
CA PRO A 76 0.07 -22.36 -0.58
C PRO A 76 0.26 -22.30 0.94
N ASN A 77 -0.49 -23.12 1.67
CA ASN A 77 -0.40 -23.19 3.15
C ASN A 77 1.02 -23.58 3.62
N LEU A 78 1.72 -24.40 2.82
CA LEU A 78 3.07 -24.84 3.09
C LEU A 78 4.02 -24.47 1.96
N SER A 79 5.28 -24.20 2.32
CA SER A 79 6.33 -24.05 1.32
C SER A 79 6.53 -25.37 0.54
N PRO A 80 7.01 -25.30 -0.72
CA PRO A 80 7.27 -26.50 -1.52
C PRO A 80 8.20 -27.51 -0.82
N ALA A 81 9.18 -27.02 -0.05
CA ALA A 81 10.09 -27.86 0.71
C ALA A 81 9.37 -28.66 1.82
N LYS A 82 8.55 -28.00 2.63
CA LYS A 82 7.77 -28.66 3.69
C LYS A 82 6.74 -29.64 3.13
N ARG A 83 6.14 -29.29 1.98
CA ARG A 83 5.21 -30.19 1.29
C ARG A 83 5.93 -31.46 0.81
N LYS A 84 7.10 -31.33 0.17
CA LYS A 84 7.90 -32.48 -0.30
C LYS A 84 8.33 -33.37 0.87
N GLU A 85 8.64 -32.79 2.02
CA GLU A 85 8.93 -33.53 3.24
C GLU A 85 7.71 -34.30 3.75
N ALA A 86 6.53 -33.67 3.77
CA ALA A 86 5.28 -34.35 4.12
C ALA A 86 4.96 -35.50 3.15
N GLU A 87 5.20 -35.34 1.85
CA GLU A 87 4.99 -36.40 0.85
C GLU A 87 5.89 -37.62 1.09
N LYS A 88 7.12 -37.42 1.59
CA LYS A 88 8.01 -38.51 1.97
C LYS A 88 7.54 -39.26 3.22
N ARG A 89 6.98 -38.54 4.20
CA ARG A 89 6.58 -39.12 5.50
C ARG A 89 5.18 -39.74 5.48
N LEU A 90 4.23 -39.09 4.82
CA LEU A 90 2.80 -39.43 4.83
C LEU A 90 2.32 -40.02 3.49
N GLY A 91 3.14 -39.94 2.45
CA GLY A 91 2.80 -40.38 1.10
C GLY A 91 2.05 -39.32 0.29
N LYS A 92 2.27 -39.33 -1.03
CA LYS A 92 1.69 -38.36 -1.97
C LYS A 92 0.16 -38.32 -1.96
N ARG A 93 -0.48 -39.49 -1.82
CA ARG A 93 -1.95 -39.61 -1.84
C ARG A 93 -2.61 -38.91 -0.66
N TYR A 94 -2.01 -39.01 0.53
CA TYR A 94 -2.53 -38.36 1.73
C TYR A 94 -2.37 -36.84 1.62
N VAL A 95 -1.16 -36.38 1.29
CA VAL A 95 -0.82 -34.95 1.14
C VAL A 95 -1.68 -34.23 0.09
N ALA A 96 -2.06 -34.93 -0.98
CA ALA A 96 -2.94 -34.35 -2.00
C ALA A 96 -4.38 -34.13 -1.50
N LYS A 97 -4.89 -35.02 -0.62
CA LYS A 97 -6.28 -34.97 -0.12
C LYS A 97 -6.46 -34.03 1.06
N ASP A 98 -5.45 -33.89 1.90
CA ASP A 98 -5.53 -33.11 3.12
C ASP A 98 -5.41 -31.59 2.83
N PRO A 99 -6.46 -30.78 3.11
CA PRO A 99 -6.48 -29.34 2.84
C PRO A 99 -5.38 -28.55 3.54
N TYR A 100 -4.84 -29.06 4.64
CA TYR A 100 -3.71 -28.42 5.29
C TYR A 100 -2.51 -28.36 4.34
N PHE A 101 -2.21 -29.45 3.63
CA PHE A 101 -1.06 -29.53 2.72
C PHE A 101 -1.35 -29.11 1.29
N SER A 102 -2.57 -29.33 0.81
CA SER A 102 -2.98 -28.99 -0.55
C SER A 102 -3.65 -27.63 -0.70
N GLY A 103 -4.10 -27.05 0.41
CA GLY A 103 -4.78 -25.77 0.43
C GLY A 103 -3.88 -24.56 0.20
N SER A 104 -4.55 -23.42 0.07
CA SER A 104 -3.93 -22.12 -0.10
C SER A 104 -4.67 -21.07 0.71
N VAL A 105 -3.95 -20.03 1.11
CA VAL A 105 -4.50 -18.85 1.76
C VAL A 105 -4.46 -17.68 0.78
N THR A 106 -5.57 -16.94 0.73
CA THR A 106 -5.62 -15.65 0.03
C THR A 106 -5.34 -14.54 1.04
N VAL A 107 -4.43 -13.64 0.70
CA VAL A 107 -4.13 -12.44 1.47
C VAL A 107 -4.15 -11.21 0.56
N TYR A 108 -4.48 -10.07 1.13
CA TYR A 108 -4.50 -8.77 0.45
C TYR A 108 -3.39 -7.90 1.03
N LEU A 109 -2.32 -7.70 0.28
CA LEU A 109 -1.19 -6.93 0.79
C LEU A 109 -1.24 -5.47 0.33
N PRO A 110 -0.89 -4.51 1.20
CA PRO A 110 -0.85 -3.10 0.84
C PRO A 110 0.42 -2.74 0.03
N ASP A 111 1.37 -3.66 -0.10
CA ASP A 111 2.70 -3.38 -0.66
C ASP A 111 2.82 -3.79 -2.13
N TRP A 112 3.51 -2.97 -2.91
CA TRP A 112 3.80 -3.17 -4.33
C TRP A 112 5.30 -3.15 -4.57
N SER A 113 5.74 -3.82 -5.64
CA SER A 113 7.16 -3.78 -6.04
C SER A 113 7.52 -2.47 -6.75
N SER A 114 6.56 -1.78 -7.37
CA SER A 114 6.78 -0.48 -8.01
C SER A 114 5.50 0.33 -8.09
N GLY A 115 5.64 1.66 -8.21
CA GLY A 115 4.51 2.57 -8.42
C GLY A 115 3.70 2.22 -9.66
N LYS A 116 4.37 1.89 -10.76
CA LYS A 116 3.74 1.43 -12.02
C LYS A 116 2.77 0.27 -11.80
N THR A 117 3.17 -0.74 -11.01
CA THR A 117 2.30 -1.90 -10.74
C THR A 117 1.07 -1.52 -9.90
N ALA A 118 1.24 -0.64 -8.91
CA ALA A 118 0.14 -0.15 -8.09
C ALA A 118 -0.87 0.66 -8.93
N ILE A 119 -0.38 1.63 -9.72
CA ILE A 119 -1.22 2.48 -10.57
C ILE A 119 -1.99 1.65 -11.61
N ASN A 120 -1.31 0.68 -12.25
CA ASN A 120 -1.95 -0.20 -13.23
C ASN A 120 -3.04 -1.07 -12.58
N HIS A 121 -2.80 -1.57 -11.36
CA HIS A 121 -3.82 -2.30 -10.62
C HIS A 121 -5.04 -1.41 -10.36
N LEU A 122 -4.85 -0.22 -9.80
CA LEU A 122 -5.94 0.72 -9.51
C LEU A 122 -6.74 1.06 -10.79
N CYS A 123 -6.05 1.37 -11.89
CA CYS A 123 -6.71 1.63 -13.18
C CYS A 123 -7.46 0.42 -13.75
N LYS A 124 -7.09 -0.80 -13.36
CA LYS A 124 -7.77 -2.03 -13.77
C LYS A 124 -9.02 -2.29 -12.94
N VAL A 125 -8.94 -2.09 -11.62
CA VAL A 125 -10.03 -2.44 -10.69
C VAL A 125 -11.05 -1.32 -10.47
N CYS A 126 -10.66 -0.06 -10.66
CA CYS A 126 -11.52 1.10 -10.46
C CYS A 126 -12.14 1.59 -11.77
N GLU A 127 -13.33 2.17 -11.67
CA GLU A 127 -14.07 2.78 -12.79
C GLU A 127 -13.62 4.23 -13.00
N SER A 128 -13.37 4.95 -11.90
CA SER A 128 -12.74 6.27 -11.89
C SER A 128 -11.39 6.25 -11.16
N VAL A 129 -10.36 6.82 -11.80
CA VAL A 129 -9.05 7.08 -11.19
C VAL A 129 -8.56 8.45 -11.66
N GLU A 130 -8.43 9.36 -10.70
CA GLU A 130 -8.04 10.76 -10.93
C GLU A 130 -6.93 11.15 -9.93
N VAL A 131 -6.12 12.13 -10.30
CA VAL A 131 -5.13 12.70 -9.36
C VAL A 131 -5.91 13.49 -8.32
N ALA A 132 -5.67 13.23 -7.04
CA ALA A 132 -6.33 13.97 -5.98
C ALA A 132 -5.91 15.45 -6.04
N PRO A 133 -6.82 16.40 -5.74
CA PRO A 133 -6.44 17.79 -5.55
C PRO A 133 -5.33 17.87 -4.51
N THR A 134 -4.29 18.64 -4.78
CA THR A 134 -3.31 18.99 -3.77
C THR A 134 -4.02 19.89 -2.77
N ASP A 135 -4.52 19.33 -1.67
CA ASP A 135 -4.98 20.17 -0.56
C ASP A 135 -3.74 20.90 -0.05
N GLU A 136 -3.65 22.21 -0.27
CA GLU A 136 -2.57 23.08 0.25
C GLU A 136 -2.52 23.13 1.81
N LEU A 137 -3.29 22.29 2.49
CA LEU A 137 -3.46 22.26 3.96
C LEU A 137 -2.63 21.18 4.66
N GLY A 138 -1.51 20.77 4.04
CA GLY A 138 -0.57 19.79 4.61
C GLY A 138 0.87 20.29 4.78
N SER A 139 1.19 21.54 4.43
CA SER A 139 2.55 22.09 4.55
C SER A 139 2.80 22.92 5.82
N SER A 140 1.95 22.87 6.85
CA SER A 140 2.17 23.68 8.07
C SER A 140 2.96 22.97 9.18
N ALA A 141 3.57 21.81 8.91
CA ALA A 141 4.28 21.05 9.94
C ALA A 141 5.82 21.04 9.81
N LEU A 142 6.42 21.72 8.83
CA LEU A 142 7.88 21.80 8.70
C LEU A 142 8.47 23.18 8.39
N ASP A 143 7.70 24.27 8.46
CA ASP A 143 8.27 25.62 8.48
C ASP A 143 8.65 26.01 9.92
N ILE A 144 9.64 25.31 10.48
CA ILE A 144 10.34 25.74 11.71
C ILE A 144 11.46 26.71 11.29
N ASP A 145 11.12 27.88 10.75
CA ASP A 145 12.02 29.04 10.78
C ASP A 145 11.35 30.38 10.37
N SER A 146 10.12 30.65 10.84
CA SER A 146 9.55 32.00 10.67
C SER A 146 9.97 32.92 11.84
N PRO A 147 10.64 34.07 11.58
CA PRO A 147 11.09 35.01 12.61
C PRO A 147 9.98 35.64 13.46
N GLN A 148 8.72 35.43 13.10
CA GLN A 148 7.57 36.16 13.63
C GLN A 148 7.10 35.69 15.02
N GLN A 149 7.64 34.60 15.57
CA GLN A 149 7.28 34.14 16.93
C GLN A 149 8.27 34.55 18.04
N LYS A 150 9.46 35.09 17.73
CA LYS A 150 10.36 35.65 18.77
C LYS A 150 9.79 36.88 19.47
N GLN A 151 8.80 37.54 18.86
CA GLN A 151 8.17 38.72 19.43
C GLN A 151 7.03 38.38 20.40
N VAL A 152 6.45 37.17 20.31
CA VAL A 152 5.37 36.73 21.20
C VAL A 152 5.93 36.08 22.48
N LEU A 153 7.08 35.38 22.39
CA LEU A 153 7.73 34.80 23.58
C LEU A 153 8.36 35.86 24.51
N ASN A 154 8.86 36.96 23.98
CA ASN A 154 9.42 38.05 24.80
C ASN A 154 8.35 38.92 25.51
N ALA A 155 7.06 38.73 25.21
CA ALA A 155 5.97 39.47 25.83
C ALA A 155 5.32 38.73 27.01
N LEU A 156 5.75 37.51 27.31
CA LEU A 156 5.21 36.65 28.38
C LEU A 156 6.19 36.39 29.53
N GLU A 157 7.38 36.99 29.52
CA GLU A 157 8.36 36.93 30.63
C GLU A 157 8.50 38.26 31.40
N LEU A 158 7.56 39.19 31.20
CA LEU A 158 7.46 40.41 32.02
C LEU A 158 6.01 40.58 32.50
N ASP A 159 5.63 39.74 33.47
CA ASP A 159 4.70 40.06 34.56
C ASP A 159 4.95 39.13 35.75
#